data_AF-A0A420NTV9-F1
#
_entry.id   AF-A0A420NTV9-F1
#
_cell.length_a   1.000
_cell.length_b   1.000
_cell.length_c   1.000
_cell.angle_alpha   90.00
_cell.angle_beta   90.00
_cell.angle_gamma   90.00
#
_symmetry.space_group_name_H-M   'P 1'
#
loop_
_entity.id
_entity.type
_entity.pdbx_description
1 polymer ?
#
loop_
_entity_poly.entity_id
_entity_poly.type
_entity_poly.pdbx_seq_one_letter_code
_entity_poly.pdbx_strand_id
1 'polypeptide(L)'
;MSSFSTAYPTDGEVIDIGGSSINLTFVDDQLPKEVAYTSSMEKWNAIADKSYQTSDEMAIIKATAKQVVQQLKSGTHIIDLGAANSKKFEPYVHEFISQGKECVYVALDLSHASLVEHIAKAKATFPGVKCIGLWGSFEQGDIYFNKTRPTARLFLSLGSIFYNAPDSMAKDRCVELKLHMTPVDRLIAGQDGPTGAEASQTHAAYNTTAWTVESELNKAMHYFDVTANHEMQCTKFNINVPAGTVFQMFKSWKRYEAEIHELTNEVGLNIETLGKAENSGMRQYLIKTAEN
;
A
#
# COMPACT_ATOMS: atom_id res chain seq x y z
N MET A 1 9.18 -25.13 -18.77
CA MET A 1 9.08 -23.65 -18.76
C MET A 1 7.60 -23.32 -18.80
N SER A 2 7.00 -22.82 -17.72
CA SER A 2 5.64 -22.27 -17.83
C SER A 2 5.73 -21.04 -18.73
N SER A 3 4.86 -20.95 -19.74
CA SER A 3 4.74 -19.73 -20.52
C SER A 3 4.17 -18.65 -19.61
N PHE A 4 4.96 -17.64 -19.24
CA PHE A 4 4.44 -16.49 -18.54
C PHE A 4 3.45 -15.76 -19.44
N SER A 5 2.26 -15.43 -18.92
CA SER A 5 1.34 -14.54 -19.64
C SER A 5 1.85 -13.10 -19.53
N THR A 6 1.93 -12.41 -20.65
CA THR A 6 2.18 -10.95 -20.72
C THR A 6 0.88 -10.15 -20.81
N ALA A 7 -0.26 -10.83 -20.98
CA ALA A 7 -1.51 -10.20 -21.36
C ALA A 7 -2.35 -9.86 -20.13
N TYR A 8 -2.46 -8.57 -19.83
CA TYR A 8 -3.69 -8.04 -19.27
C TYR A 8 -4.72 -8.00 -20.42
N PRO A 9 -5.83 -8.75 -20.36
CA PRO A 9 -6.68 -9.00 -21.53
C PRO A 9 -7.33 -7.73 -22.09
N THR A 10 -7.78 -6.80 -21.23
CA THR A 10 -8.55 -5.62 -21.68
C THR A 10 -8.18 -4.35 -20.90
N ASP A 11 -7.98 -3.23 -21.60
CA ASP A 11 -7.75 -1.92 -20.97
C ASP A 11 -9.00 -1.42 -20.20
N GLY A 12 -8.84 -1.05 -18.93
CA GLY A 12 -9.91 -0.61 -18.03
C GLY A 12 -10.65 -1.72 -17.30
N GLU A 13 -10.18 -2.95 -17.41
CA GLU A 13 -10.77 -4.09 -16.73
C GLU A 13 -10.27 -4.22 -15.29
N VAL A 14 -11.15 -4.67 -14.41
CA VAL A 14 -10.81 -5.17 -13.08
C VAL A 14 -10.88 -6.69 -13.13
N ILE A 15 -9.73 -7.33 -12.93
CA ILE A 15 -9.58 -8.78 -12.99
C ILE A 15 -9.67 -9.32 -11.56
N ASP A 16 -10.58 -10.26 -11.33
CA ASP A 16 -10.62 -11.00 -10.08
C ASP A 16 -9.46 -12.01 -10.02
N ILE A 17 -8.49 -11.75 -9.16
CA ILE A 17 -7.36 -12.65 -8.91
C ILE A 17 -7.55 -13.48 -7.62
N GLY A 18 -8.77 -13.48 -7.07
CA GLY A 18 -9.17 -14.15 -5.84
C GLY A 18 -9.88 -13.24 -4.84
N GLY A 19 -10.08 -11.96 -5.15
CA GLY A 19 -10.76 -10.99 -4.29
C GLY A 19 -12.22 -11.36 -3.98
N SER A 20 -12.94 -12.01 -4.89
CA SER A 20 -14.31 -12.49 -4.63
C SER A 20 -14.39 -13.57 -3.56
N SER A 21 -13.26 -14.23 -3.27
CA SER A 21 -13.15 -15.33 -2.32
C SER A 21 -12.39 -14.94 -1.05
N ILE A 22 -12.17 -13.64 -0.81
CA ILE A 22 -11.42 -13.19 0.36
C ILE A 22 -12.16 -13.57 1.65
N ASN A 23 -11.40 -14.14 2.59
CA ASN A 23 -11.96 -14.47 3.89
C ASN A 23 -12.03 -13.23 4.78
N LEU A 24 -13.26 -12.78 5.09
CA LEU A 24 -13.53 -11.66 6.00
C LEU A 24 -14.00 -12.12 7.39
N THR A 25 -13.76 -13.38 7.75
CA THR A 25 -14.10 -13.88 9.10
C THR A 25 -13.20 -13.26 10.15
N PHE A 26 -13.79 -12.92 11.29
CA PHE A 26 -13.08 -12.43 12.47
C PHE A 26 -12.28 -13.58 13.10
N VAL A 27 -11.04 -13.29 13.48
CA VAL A 27 -10.18 -14.21 14.22
C VAL A 27 -9.85 -13.53 15.55
N ASP A 28 -10.19 -14.20 16.66
CA ASP A 28 -9.89 -13.78 18.03
C ASP A 28 -10.46 -12.39 18.43
N ASP A 29 -9.69 -11.63 19.21
CA ASP A 29 -9.98 -10.30 19.77
C ASP A 29 -9.59 -9.16 18.82
N GLN A 30 -9.36 -9.46 17.53
CA GLN A 30 -8.95 -8.49 16.53
C GLN A 30 -10.03 -8.34 15.44
N LEU A 31 -10.42 -7.10 15.17
CA LEU A 31 -11.22 -6.79 14.00
C LEU A 31 -10.31 -6.95 12.76
N PRO A 32 -10.67 -7.79 11.76
CA PRO A 32 -9.88 -7.93 10.54
C PRO A 32 -9.78 -6.56 9.87
N LYS A 33 -8.56 -6.08 9.69
CA LYS A 33 -8.29 -4.80 9.01
C LYS A 33 -8.90 -4.78 7.61
N GLU A 34 -9.01 -5.94 6.97
CA GLU A 34 -9.61 -6.18 5.66
C GLU A 34 -11.08 -5.77 5.63
N VAL A 35 -11.82 -5.88 6.74
CA VAL A 35 -13.21 -5.41 6.83
C VAL A 35 -13.26 -3.88 6.71
N ALA A 36 -12.31 -3.16 7.30
CA ALA A 36 -12.25 -1.70 7.16
C ALA A 36 -12.04 -1.28 5.70
N TYR A 37 -11.16 -1.99 4.98
CA TYR A 37 -10.86 -1.70 3.58
C TYR A 37 -11.94 -2.19 2.60
N THR A 38 -12.67 -3.26 2.91
CA THR A 38 -13.71 -3.79 2.01
C THR A 38 -15.09 -3.18 2.26
N SER A 39 -15.39 -2.76 3.50
CA SER A 39 -16.73 -2.26 3.88
C SER A 39 -16.77 -0.76 4.21
N SER A 40 -15.64 -0.06 4.24
CA SER A 40 -15.59 1.38 4.60
C SER A 40 -14.45 2.14 3.89
N MET A 41 -14.09 1.72 2.68
CA MET A 41 -13.00 2.34 1.91
C MET A 41 -13.23 3.82 1.68
N GLU A 42 -14.47 4.27 1.50
CA GLU A 42 -14.80 5.69 1.32
C GLU A 42 -14.39 6.55 2.52
N LYS A 43 -14.51 6.01 3.74
CA LYS A 43 -14.07 6.69 4.97
C LYS A 43 -12.55 6.71 5.06
N TRP A 44 -11.89 5.60 4.70
CA TRP A 44 -10.43 5.54 4.63
C TRP A 44 -9.88 6.58 3.65
N ASN A 45 -10.43 6.63 2.44
CA ASN A 45 -10.04 7.58 1.40
C ASN A 45 -10.18 9.04 1.89
N ALA A 46 -11.29 9.38 2.55
CA ALA A 46 -11.51 10.72 3.08
C ALA A 46 -10.49 11.15 4.16
N ILE A 47 -9.96 10.18 4.93
CA ILE A 47 -8.91 10.40 5.92
C ILE A 47 -7.55 10.50 5.23
N ALA A 48 -7.23 9.53 4.36
CA ALA A 48 -5.96 9.43 3.66
C ALA A 48 -5.68 10.67 2.80
N ASP A 49 -6.69 11.22 2.13
CA ASP A 49 -6.58 12.42 1.29
C ASP A 49 -6.16 13.69 2.06
N LYS A 50 -6.36 13.71 3.39
CA LYS A 50 -6.00 14.84 4.26
C LYS A 50 -4.77 14.56 5.12
N SER A 51 -4.18 13.38 5.01
CA SER A 51 -3.03 12.99 5.82
C SER A 51 -1.77 13.71 5.36
N TYR A 52 -0.98 14.20 6.31
CA TYR A 52 0.35 14.75 6.02
C TYR A 52 1.24 13.71 5.34
N GLN A 53 1.10 12.41 5.68
CA GLN A 53 1.88 11.35 5.03
C GLN A 53 1.61 11.34 3.52
N THR A 54 0.36 11.58 3.11
CA THR A 54 -0.02 11.66 1.69
C THR A 54 0.60 12.86 1.01
N SER A 55 0.53 14.05 1.61
CA SER A 55 1.11 15.27 1.02
C SER A 55 2.64 15.22 0.97
N ASP A 56 3.27 14.73 2.03
CA ASP A 56 4.72 14.70 2.20
C ASP A 56 5.36 13.67 1.27
N GLU A 57 4.78 12.46 1.20
CA GLU A 57 5.22 11.45 0.24
C GLU A 57 5.04 11.92 -1.21
N MET A 58 3.92 12.57 -1.52
CA MET A 58 3.69 13.16 -2.83
C MET A 58 4.74 14.23 -3.19
N ALA A 59 5.18 15.03 -2.23
CA ALA A 59 6.25 16.02 -2.44
C ALA A 59 7.59 15.34 -2.80
N ILE A 60 7.94 14.25 -2.09
CA ILE A 60 9.13 13.45 -2.40
C ILE A 60 9.01 12.84 -3.80
N ILE A 61 7.87 12.20 -4.11
CA ILE A 61 7.61 11.59 -5.43
C ILE A 61 7.83 12.60 -6.56
N LYS A 62 7.25 13.81 -6.44
CA LYS A 62 7.39 14.85 -7.47
C LYS A 62 8.84 15.30 -7.66
N ALA A 63 9.66 15.26 -6.61
CA ALA A 63 11.07 15.61 -6.69
C ALA A 63 11.95 14.51 -7.29
N THR A 64 11.52 13.25 -7.23
CA THR A 64 12.38 12.08 -7.54
C THR A 64 11.91 11.25 -8.73
N ALA A 65 10.63 11.32 -9.12
CA ALA A 65 10.02 10.47 -10.15
C ALA A 65 10.77 10.53 -11.48
N LYS A 66 11.26 11.71 -11.87
CA LYS A 66 12.05 11.89 -13.09
C LYS A 66 13.29 11.00 -13.10
N GLN A 67 14.13 11.06 -12.06
CA GLN A 67 15.35 10.25 -11.99
C GLN A 67 15.04 8.75 -11.87
N VAL A 68 13.97 8.38 -11.16
CA VAL A 68 13.52 6.99 -11.08
C VAL A 68 13.17 6.47 -12.47
N VAL A 69 12.29 7.16 -13.20
CA VAL A 69 11.82 6.73 -14.52
C VAL A 69 12.93 6.73 -15.57
N GLN A 70 13.93 7.61 -15.46
CA GLN A 70 15.10 7.60 -16.35
C GLN A 70 15.80 6.24 -16.41
N GLN A 71 15.85 5.52 -15.28
CA GLN A 71 16.50 4.22 -15.16
C GLN A 71 15.62 3.03 -15.61
N LEU A 72 14.33 3.26 -15.84
CA LEU A 72 13.37 2.22 -16.21
C LEU A 72 13.24 2.04 -17.73
N LYS A 73 12.86 0.83 -18.15
CA LYS A 73 12.67 0.49 -19.57
C LYS A 73 11.31 0.98 -20.09
N SER A 74 11.24 1.30 -21.38
CA SER A 74 9.93 1.44 -22.05
C SER A 74 9.16 0.11 -21.99
N GLY A 75 7.83 0.19 -21.80
CA GLY A 75 6.95 -0.95 -21.57
C GLY A 75 6.93 -1.44 -20.11
N THR A 76 7.49 -0.67 -19.17
CA THR A 76 7.44 -1.01 -17.73
C THR A 76 6.00 -0.99 -17.23
N HIS A 77 5.67 -1.98 -16.40
CA HIS A 77 4.39 -2.03 -15.70
C HIS A 77 4.56 -1.42 -14.30
N ILE A 78 3.79 -0.37 -14.03
CA ILE A 78 3.71 0.26 -12.71
C ILE A 78 2.66 -0.50 -11.91
N ILE A 79 3.09 -1.28 -10.93
CA ILE A 79 2.24 -2.15 -10.10
C ILE A 79 2.04 -1.49 -8.74
N ASP A 80 0.86 -0.95 -8.50
CA ASP A 80 0.49 -0.19 -7.31
C ASP A 80 -0.21 -1.09 -6.28
N LEU A 81 0.51 -1.44 -5.22
CA LEU A 81 0.08 -2.39 -4.19
C LEU A 81 -0.68 -1.65 -3.09
N GLY A 82 -2.00 -1.88 -3.01
CA GLY A 82 -2.89 -1.18 -2.10
C GLY A 82 -3.25 0.20 -2.64
N ALA A 83 -3.71 0.25 -3.89
CA ALA A 83 -3.88 1.48 -4.63
C ALA A 83 -5.00 2.39 -4.09
N ALA A 84 -6.03 1.83 -3.45
CA ALA A 84 -7.23 2.54 -2.97
C ALA A 84 -7.78 3.52 -4.03
N ASN A 85 -7.78 4.83 -3.74
CA ASN A 85 -8.05 5.92 -4.69
C ASN A 85 -6.81 6.82 -4.93
N SER A 86 -5.61 6.31 -4.63
CA SER A 86 -4.37 7.08 -4.52
C SER A 86 -3.94 7.67 -5.86
N LYS A 87 -3.60 8.96 -5.86
CA LYS A 87 -2.99 9.65 -7.02
C LYS A 87 -1.47 9.59 -7.04
N LYS A 88 -0.85 8.88 -6.09
CA LYS A 88 0.62 8.90 -5.92
C LYS A 88 1.38 8.23 -7.08
N PHE A 89 0.71 7.40 -7.88
CA PHE A 89 1.29 6.82 -9.09
C PHE A 89 1.41 7.84 -10.25
N GLU A 90 0.55 8.88 -10.27
CA GLU A 90 0.40 9.80 -11.40
C GLU A 90 1.73 10.47 -11.82
N PRO A 91 2.60 10.96 -10.91
CA PRO A 91 3.87 11.56 -11.31
C PRO A 91 4.80 10.59 -12.04
N TYR A 92 4.79 9.30 -11.70
CA TYR A 92 5.59 8.31 -12.43
C TYR A 92 5.05 8.14 -13.86
N VAL A 93 3.73 8.04 -14.04
CA VAL A 93 3.11 7.95 -15.38
C VAL A 93 3.43 9.18 -16.22
N HIS A 94 3.30 10.37 -15.65
CA HIS A 94 3.70 11.62 -16.33
C HIS A 94 5.16 11.60 -16.78
N GLU A 95 6.07 11.09 -15.96
CA GLU A 95 7.48 10.97 -16.31
C GLU A 95 7.77 9.90 -17.36
N PHE A 96 7.00 8.81 -17.42
CA PHE A 96 7.10 7.86 -18.54
C PHE A 96 6.72 8.56 -19.85
N ILE A 97 5.58 9.27 -19.87
CA ILE A 97 5.09 10.00 -21.04
C ILE A 97 6.08 11.10 -21.45
N SER A 98 6.57 11.92 -20.51
CA SER A 98 7.49 13.04 -20.79
C SER A 98 8.81 12.57 -21.39
N GLN A 99 9.25 11.37 -21.03
CA GLN A 99 10.48 10.75 -21.52
C GLN A 99 10.27 9.88 -22.77
N GLY A 100 9.06 9.88 -23.34
CA GLY A 100 8.72 9.08 -24.53
C GLY A 100 8.76 7.56 -24.29
N LYS A 101 8.54 7.13 -23.05
CA LYS A 101 8.53 5.71 -22.66
C LYS A 101 7.08 5.24 -22.47
N GLU A 102 6.77 4.07 -23.00
CA GLU A 102 5.49 3.40 -22.75
C GLU A 102 5.45 2.85 -21.32
N CYS A 103 4.26 2.86 -20.72
CA CYS A 103 4.01 2.16 -19.46
C CYS A 103 2.59 1.60 -19.42
N VAL A 104 2.37 0.67 -18.50
CA VAL A 104 1.04 0.14 -18.13
C VAL A 104 0.84 0.38 -16.64
N TYR A 105 -0.29 0.94 -16.25
CA TYR A 105 -0.64 1.09 -14.84
C TYR A 105 -1.49 -0.10 -14.38
N VAL A 106 -1.09 -0.73 -13.29
CA VAL A 106 -1.74 -1.91 -12.70
C VAL A 106 -1.99 -1.63 -11.23
N ALA A 107 -3.23 -1.42 -10.84
CA ALA A 107 -3.62 -1.21 -9.45
C ALA A 107 -4.07 -2.53 -8.82
N LEU A 108 -3.59 -2.87 -7.64
CA LEU A 108 -4.02 -4.03 -6.87
C LEU A 108 -4.67 -3.58 -5.57
N ASP A 109 -5.88 -4.04 -5.29
CA ASP A 109 -6.62 -3.69 -4.07
C ASP A 109 -7.68 -4.73 -3.66
N LEU A 110 -8.07 -4.68 -2.40
CA LEU A 110 -9.12 -5.49 -1.78
C LEU A 110 -10.53 -5.01 -2.14
N SER A 111 -10.72 -3.70 -2.28
CA SER A 111 -12.04 -3.11 -2.50
C SER A 111 -12.38 -3.05 -3.98
N HIS A 112 -13.19 -4.00 -4.46
CA HIS A 112 -13.64 -4.03 -5.87
C HIS A 112 -14.28 -2.71 -6.32
N ALA A 113 -15.20 -2.16 -5.52
CA ALA A 113 -15.90 -0.92 -5.88
C ALA A 113 -14.92 0.26 -6.00
N SER A 114 -14.01 0.43 -5.03
CA SER A 114 -12.99 1.48 -5.09
C SER A 114 -12.06 1.29 -6.28
N LEU A 115 -11.66 0.05 -6.57
CA LEU A 115 -10.76 -0.28 -7.67
C LEU A 115 -11.39 0.01 -9.04
N VAL A 116 -12.67 -0.32 -9.25
CA VAL A 116 -13.40 0.02 -10.48
C VAL A 116 -13.42 1.53 -10.70
N GLU A 117 -13.78 2.31 -9.68
CA GLU A 117 -13.77 3.77 -9.79
C GLU A 117 -12.37 4.33 -10.03
N HIS A 118 -11.36 3.77 -9.36
CA HIS A 118 -9.97 4.20 -9.47
C HIS A 118 -9.43 3.99 -10.89
N ILE A 119 -9.68 2.83 -11.48
CA ILE A 119 -9.28 2.53 -12.87
C ILE A 119 -10.00 3.44 -13.86
N ALA A 120 -11.30 3.70 -13.67
CA ALA A 120 -12.02 4.64 -14.52
C ALA A 120 -11.42 6.05 -14.47
N LYS A 121 -11.04 6.55 -13.27
CA LYS A 121 -10.38 7.85 -13.08
C LYS A 121 -8.99 7.86 -13.71
N ALA A 122 -8.18 6.83 -13.49
CA ALA A 122 -6.83 6.71 -14.06
C ALA A 122 -6.86 6.77 -15.60
N LYS A 123 -7.83 6.09 -16.24
CA LYS A 123 -8.02 6.15 -17.70
C LYS A 123 -8.44 7.52 -18.19
N ALA A 124 -9.34 8.19 -17.47
CA ALA A 124 -9.75 9.55 -17.81
C ALA A 124 -8.56 10.52 -17.73
N THR A 125 -7.67 10.35 -16.75
CA THR A 125 -6.45 11.15 -16.61
C THR A 125 -5.40 10.80 -17.67
N PHE A 126 -5.25 9.52 -18.02
CA PHE A 126 -4.22 9.03 -18.95
C PHE A 126 -4.81 8.17 -20.08
N PRO A 127 -5.52 8.78 -21.06
CA PRO A 127 -6.21 8.03 -22.10
C PRO A 127 -5.29 7.21 -23.03
N GLY A 128 -3.99 7.53 -23.07
CA GLY A 128 -2.97 6.78 -23.83
C GLY A 128 -2.25 5.69 -23.03
N VAL A 129 -2.57 5.53 -21.74
CA VAL A 129 -1.94 4.54 -20.85
C VAL A 129 -2.95 3.46 -20.55
N LYS A 130 -2.54 2.20 -20.73
CA LYS A 130 -3.37 1.06 -20.34
C LYS A 130 -3.46 0.99 -18.82
N CYS A 131 -4.67 0.94 -18.29
CA CYS A 131 -4.93 0.86 -16.84
C CYS A 131 -5.70 -0.42 -16.50
N ILE A 132 -5.22 -1.18 -15.52
CA ILE A 132 -5.80 -2.48 -15.13
C ILE A 132 -5.95 -2.56 -13.62
N GLY A 133 -7.09 -3.07 -13.16
CA GLY A 133 -7.29 -3.42 -11.76
C GLY A 133 -7.07 -4.92 -11.52
N LEU A 134 -6.43 -5.26 -10.42
CA LEU A 134 -6.31 -6.61 -9.87
C LEU A 134 -7.07 -6.64 -8.52
N TRP A 135 -8.22 -7.29 -8.49
CA TRP A 135 -9.02 -7.43 -7.29
C TRP A 135 -8.57 -8.67 -6.50
N GLY A 136 -7.92 -8.42 -5.36
CA GLY A 136 -7.40 -9.47 -4.49
C GLY A 136 -6.46 -8.94 -3.41
N SER A 137 -6.02 -9.85 -2.54
CA SER A 137 -5.03 -9.57 -1.49
C SER A 137 -3.61 -9.52 -2.03
N PHE A 138 -2.64 -9.13 -1.19
CA PHE A 138 -1.22 -9.14 -1.57
C PHE A 138 -0.73 -10.57 -1.86
N GLU A 139 -1.15 -11.55 -1.07
CA GLU A 139 -0.79 -12.96 -1.26
C GLU A 139 -1.34 -13.51 -2.59
N GLN A 140 -2.53 -13.07 -2.98
CA GLN A 140 -3.10 -13.39 -4.30
C GLN A 140 -2.34 -12.68 -5.43
N GLY A 141 -1.88 -11.45 -5.17
CA GLY A 141 -0.94 -10.74 -6.02
C GLY A 141 0.34 -11.53 -6.27
N ASP A 142 0.96 -12.09 -5.24
CA ASP A 142 2.19 -12.88 -5.35
C ASP A 142 2.01 -14.10 -6.26
N ILE A 143 0.89 -14.83 -6.09
CA ILE A 143 0.51 -15.94 -6.97
C ILE A 143 0.35 -15.46 -8.43
N TYR A 144 -0.26 -14.29 -8.63
CA TYR A 144 -0.45 -13.71 -9.96
C TYR A 144 0.88 -13.25 -10.59
N PHE A 145 1.77 -12.62 -9.83
CA PHE A 145 3.07 -12.14 -10.31
C PHE A 145 4.05 -13.26 -10.65
N ASN A 146 3.86 -14.45 -10.06
CA ASN A 146 4.57 -15.68 -10.42
C ASN A 146 4.08 -16.32 -11.73
N LYS A 147 2.91 -15.93 -12.24
CA LYS A 147 2.34 -16.43 -13.51
C LYS A 147 2.45 -15.44 -14.66
N THR A 148 2.70 -14.18 -14.34
CA THR A 148 2.86 -13.10 -15.32
C THR A 148 4.30 -12.61 -15.36
N ARG A 149 4.73 -12.03 -16.47
CA ARG A 149 6.05 -11.41 -16.56
C ARG A 149 6.12 -10.35 -17.67
N PRO A 150 5.92 -9.06 -17.35
CA PRO A 150 6.12 -7.98 -18.31
C PRO A 150 7.61 -7.70 -18.55
N THR A 151 7.91 -6.78 -19.46
CA THR A 151 9.27 -6.31 -19.79
C THR A 151 10.07 -5.87 -18.57
N ALA A 152 9.43 -5.11 -17.68
CA ALA A 152 9.96 -4.67 -16.40
C ALA A 152 8.79 -4.28 -15.48
N ARG A 153 9.04 -4.26 -14.17
CA ARG A 153 8.07 -3.86 -13.14
C ARG A 153 8.63 -2.73 -12.29
N LEU A 154 7.81 -1.71 -12.08
CA LEU A 154 7.96 -0.74 -11.01
C LEU A 154 6.87 -1.03 -9.98
N PHE A 155 7.20 -1.76 -8.93
CA PHE A 155 6.29 -1.92 -7.81
C PHE A 155 6.23 -0.61 -7.02
N LEU A 156 5.04 -0.23 -6.58
CA LEU A 156 4.79 0.88 -5.68
C LEU A 156 4.13 0.29 -4.43
N SER A 157 4.74 0.49 -3.27
CA SER A 157 4.10 0.29 -1.97
C SER A 157 4.23 1.59 -1.19
N LEU A 158 3.23 2.44 -1.39
CA LEU A 158 3.23 3.83 -0.93
C LEU A 158 2.39 3.95 0.35
N GLY A 159 2.52 5.07 1.07
CA GLY A 159 1.71 5.32 2.26
C GLY A 159 2.05 4.41 3.45
N SER A 160 3.33 4.02 3.58
CA SER A 160 3.80 3.25 4.74
C SER A 160 3.17 1.86 4.85
N ILE A 161 2.97 1.16 3.74
CA ILE A 161 2.37 -0.20 3.73
C ILE A 161 3.43 -1.30 3.88
N PHE A 162 4.54 -1.20 3.14
CA PHE A 162 5.48 -2.31 2.95
C PHE A 162 6.13 -2.78 4.27
N TYR A 163 6.65 -1.84 5.07
CA TYR A 163 7.30 -2.13 6.35
C TYR A 163 6.36 -1.97 7.56
N ASN A 164 5.05 -1.84 7.34
CA ASN A 164 4.05 -1.77 8.41
C ASN A 164 3.72 -3.17 8.96
N ALA A 165 4.71 -3.78 9.61
CA ALA A 165 4.64 -5.07 10.27
C ALA A 165 5.76 -5.18 11.32
N PRO A 166 5.75 -6.19 12.21
CA PRO A 166 6.93 -6.56 13.00
C PRO A 166 8.13 -6.90 12.10
N ASP A 167 9.34 -6.85 12.66
CA ASP A 167 10.60 -7.00 11.89
C ASP A 167 10.68 -8.30 11.10
N SER A 168 10.29 -9.43 11.69
CA SER A 168 10.29 -10.73 11.00
C SER A 168 9.39 -10.70 9.76
N MET A 169 8.17 -10.17 9.90
CA MET A 169 7.22 -10.08 8.79
C MET A 169 7.68 -9.08 7.71
N ALA A 170 8.29 -7.97 8.12
CA ALA A 170 8.88 -7.01 7.18
C ALA A 170 10.03 -7.66 6.37
N LYS A 171 10.86 -8.46 7.04
CA LYS A 171 11.92 -9.25 6.40
C LYS A 171 11.35 -10.31 5.45
N ASP A 172 10.30 -11.02 5.86
CA ASP A 172 9.62 -12.01 5.02
C ASP A 172 9.07 -11.37 3.73
N ARG A 173 8.48 -10.16 3.84
CA ARG A 173 8.06 -9.40 2.65
C ARG A 173 9.21 -9.01 1.73
N CYS A 174 10.37 -8.64 2.27
CA CYS A 174 11.57 -8.42 1.46
C CYS A 174 12.01 -9.70 0.74
N VAL A 175 11.92 -10.86 1.40
CA VAL A 175 12.24 -12.17 0.81
C VAL A 175 11.28 -12.48 -0.35
N GLU A 176 9.98 -12.35 -0.13
CA GLU A 176 8.96 -12.59 -1.16
C GLU A 176 9.10 -11.63 -2.34
N LEU A 177 9.28 -10.33 -2.08
CA LEU A 177 9.54 -9.34 -3.12
C LEU A 177 10.75 -9.74 -3.97
N LYS A 178 11.85 -10.17 -3.35
CA LYS A 178 13.07 -10.57 -4.07
C LYS A 178 12.80 -11.71 -5.06
N LEU A 179 11.90 -12.64 -4.74
CA LEU A 179 11.51 -13.73 -5.65
C LEU A 179 10.76 -13.23 -6.89
N HIS A 180 10.09 -12.08 -6.80
CA HIS A 180 9.35 -11.47 -7.92
C HIS A 180 10.19 -10.50 -8.77
N MET A 181 11.38 -10.13 -8.29
CA MET A 181 12.25 -9.13 -8.92
C MET A 181 13.33 -9.76 -9.80
N THR A 182 13.68 -9.03 -10.84
CA THR A 182 14.86 -9.23 -11.69
C THR A 182 15.68 -7.93 -11.70
N PRO A 183 16.89 -7.91 -12.31
CA PRO A 183 17.73 -6.72 -12.36
C PRO A 183 17.09 -5.48 -13.01
N VAL A 184 16.00 -5.64 -13.77
CA VAL A 184 15.28 -4.52 -14.41
C VAL A 184 14.07 -4.04 -13.62
N ASP A 185 13.71 -4.72 -12.53
CA ASP A 185 12.56 -4.35 -11.69
C ASP A 185 13.00 -3.46 -10.53
N ARG A 186 12.08 -2.63 -10.05
CA ARG A 186 12.28 -1.75 -8.89
C ARG A 186 11.07 -1.82 -7.98
N LEU A 187 11.27 -1.59 -6.69
CA LEU A 187 10.22 -1.23 -5.74
C LEU A 187 10.47 0.21 -5.27
N ILE A 188 9.41 1.01 -5.25
CA ILE A 188 9.34 2.24 -4.49
C ILE A 188 8.55 1.96 -3.21
N ALA A 189 9.19 2.12 -2.07
CA ALA A 189 8.56 2.00 -0.77
C ALA A 189 8.51 3.36 -0.09
N GLY A 190 7.31 3.82 0.26
CA GLY A 190 7.14 4.93 1.20
C GLY A 190 7.06 4.41 2.62
N GLN A 191 7.72 5.04 3.56
CA GLN A 191 7.63 4.66 4.97
C GLN A 191 7.74 5.87 5.87
N ASP A 192 6.80 5.95 6.81
CA ASP A 192 6.81 7.00 7.80
C ASP A 192 7.71 6.64 8.99
N GLY A 193 8.42 7.64 9.47
CA GLY A 193 9.39 7.53 10.53
C GLY A 193 8.86 8.06 11.86
N PRO A 194 9.53 7.73 12.98
CA PRO A 194 9.10 8.15 14.32
C PRO A 194 9.33 9.63 14.63
N THR A 195 9.95 10.39 13.70
CA THR A 195 10.23 11.82 13.90
C THR A 195 9.06 12.67 13.41
N GLY A 196 8.20 13.07 14.34
CA GLY A 196 7.47 14.33 14.32
C GLY A 196 6.52 14.56 13.15
N ALA A 197 5.37 13.88 13.16
CA ALA A 197 4.05 14.53 13.10
C ALA A 197 2.95 13.48 13.02
N GLU A 198 2.79 12.62 14.01
CA GLU A 198 1.56 11.82 14.12
C GLU A 198 1.13 11.73 15.58
N ALA A 199 -0.14 11.82 15.95
CA ALA A 199 -1.27 12.62 15.45
C ALA A 199 -2.21 12.74 16.67
N SER A 200 -1.92 13.68 17.57
CA SER A 200 -2.74 13.91 18.78
C SER A 200 -3.79 15.01 18.62
N GLN A 201 -3.96 15.58 17.44
CA GLN A 201 -5.03 16.53 17.14
C GLN A 201 -6.04 15.82 16.22
N THR A 202 -7.13 15.20 16.65
CA THR A 202 -7.97 15.33 17.86
C THR A 202 -8.67 13.98 18.10
N HIS A 203 -8.23 13.16 19.06
CA HIS A 203 -8.87 11.85 19.34
C HIS A 203 -10.33 11.97 19.80
N ALA A 204 -10.68 13.12 20.39
CA ALA A 204 -12.03 13.44 20.81
C ALA A 204 -13.08 13.32 19.67
N ALA A 205 -12.69 13.50 18.40
CA ALA A 205 -13.61 13.39 17.26
C ALA A 205 -13.99 11.93 16.93
N TYR A 206 -13.21 10.95 17.39
CA TYR A 206 -13.50 9.52 17.18
C TYR A 206 -14.32 8.91 18.31
N ASN A 207 -14.43 9.59 19.45
CA ASN A 207 -15.29 9.16 20.54
C ASN A 207 -16.76 9.31 20.13
N THR A 208 -17.51 8.24 20.32
CA THR A 208 -18.96 8.19 20.05
C THR A 208 -19.70 7.70 21.29
N THR A 209 -21.03 7.71 21.25
CA THR A 209 -21.84 7.08 22.30
C THR A 209 -21.57 5.57 22.42
N ALA A 210 -21.15 4.92 21.34
CA ALA A 210 -20.88 3.49 21.28
C ALA A 210 -19.42 3.11 21.59
N TRP A 211 -18.48 4.00 21.29
CA TRP A 211 -17.05 3.68 21.31
C TRP A 211 -16.23 4.79 21.95
N THR A 212 -15.33 4.40 22.84
CA THR A 212 -14.21 5.23 23.30
C THR A 212 -12.97 4.84 22.51
N VAL A 213 -12.25 5.83 21.97
CA VAL A 213 -11.06 5.63 21.14
C VAL A 213 -9.88 6.32 21.79
N GLU A 214 -8.87 5.52 22.14
CA GLU A 214 -7.63 5.98 22.74
C GLU A 214 -6.48 5.68 21.79
N SER A 215 -5.60 6.66 21.60
CA SER A 215 -4.43 6.52 20.75
C SER A 215 -3.25 6.07 21.58
N GLU A 216 -2.64 4.97 21.17
CA GLU A 216 -1.54 4.35 21.87
C GLU A 216 -0.26 4.39 21.02
N LEU A 217 0.87 4.55 21.71
CA LEU A 217 2.19 4.43 21.09
C LEU A 217 3.02 3.46 21.93
N ASN A 218 3.28 2.27 21.37
CA ASN A 218 4.16 1.30 21.98
C ASN A 218 5.44 1.18 21.15
N LYS A 219 6.55 1.69 21.69
CA LYS A 219 7.83 1.85 20.98
C LYS A 219 7.63 2.66 19.70
N ALA A 220 7.65 1.99 18.54
CA ALA A 220 7.48 2.59 17.23
C ALA A 220 6.14 2.23 16.57
N MET A 221 5.26 1.50 17.27
CA MET A 221 3.95 1.11 16.75
C MET A 221 2.87 2.04 17.32
N HIS A 222 2.25 2.83 16.45
CA HIS A 222 1.04 3.57 16.75
C HIS A 222 -0.19 2.68 16.51
N TYR A 223 -1.20 2.75 17.37
CA TYR A 223 -2.46 2.03 17.21
C TYR A 223 -3.57 2.72 18.00
N PHE A 224 -4.82 2.26 17.82
CA PHE A 224 -5.95 2.71 18.62
C PHE A 224 -6.53 1.57 19.45
N ASP A 225 -6.75 1.83 20.73
CA ASP A 225 -7.63 1.02 21.55
C ASP A 225 -9.05 1.55 21.40
N VAL A 226 -9.95 0.69 20.92
CA VAL A 226 -11.36 1.00 20.67
C VAL A 226 -12.21 0.19 21.64
N THR A 227 -12.73 0.88 22.66
CA THR A 227 -13.48 0.27 23.78
C THR A 227 -14.97 0.41 23.56
N ALA A 228 -15.70 -0.70 23.63
CA ALA A 228 -17.16 -0.74 23.57
C ALA A 228 -17.78 -0.14 24.84
N ASN A 229 -18.55 0.94 24.71
CA ASN A 229 -19.18 1.60 25.86
C ASN A 229 -20.45 0.89 26.36
N HIS A 230 -21.03 0.01 25.54
CA HIS A 230 -22.19 -0.82 25.88
C HIS A 230 -22.20 -2.09 25.01
N GLU A 231 -23.05 -3.05 25.35
CA GLU A 231 -23.21 -4.27 24.57
C GLU A 231 -23.79 -3.96 23.17
N MET A 232 -23.17 -4.52 22.13
CA MET A 232 -23.57 -4.33 20.74
C MET A 232 -23.58 -5.67 20.00
N GLN A 233 -24.56 -5.84 19.11
CA GLN A 233 -24.63 -7.00 18.22
C GLN A 233 -24.33 -6.57 16.78
N CYS A 234 -23.27 -7.13 16.19
CA CYS A 234 -23.02 -7.03 14.76
C CYS A 234 -23.77 -8.15 14.03
N THR A 235 -24.92 -7.84 13.44
CA THR A 235 -25.75 -8.83 12.73
C THR A 235 -25.10 -9.35 11.45
N LYS A 236 -24.37 -8.49 10.72
CA LYS A 236 -23.69 -8.85 9.46
C LYS A 236 -22.69 -9.99 9.65
N PHE A 237 -21.95 -9.98 10.75
CA PHE A 237 -20.91 -10.97 11.03
C PHE A 237 -21.29 -11.94 12.15
N ASN A 238 -22.50 -11.79 12.71
CA ASN A 238 -22.99 -12.55 13.85
C ASN A 238 -22.05 -12.50 15.08
N ILE A 239 -21.59 -11.31 15.44
CA ILE A 239 -20.65 -11.09 16.56
C ILE A 239 -21.35 -10.32 17.66
N ASN A 240 -21.31 -10.84 18.88
CA ASN A 240 -21.64 -10.09 20.08
C ASN A 240 -20.39 -9.36 20.58
N VAL A 241 -20.54 -8.08 20.89
CA VAL A 241 -19.49 -7.22 21.45
C VAL A 241 -19.96 -6.77 22.84
N PRO A 242 -19.54 -7.45 23.91
CA PRO A 242 -19.85 -7.02 25.27
C PRO A 242 -19.35 -5.61 25.58
N ALA A 243 -20.00 -4.94 26.53
CA ALA A 243 -19.49 -3.69 27.08
C ALA A 243 -18.10 -3.91 27.71
N GLY A 244 -17.18 -2.98 27.46
CA GLY A 244 -15.80 -3.04 27.93
C GLY A 244 -14.86 -3.87 27.06
N THR A 245 -15.33 -4.53 25.99
CA THR A 245 -14.44 -5.15 25.01
C THR A 245 -13.55 -4.09 24.35
N VAL A 246 -12.24 -4.36 24.29
CA VAL A 246 -11.25 -3.48 23.67
C VAL A 246 -10.72 -4.14 22.41
N PHE A 247 -10.74 -3.43 21.29
CA PHE A 247 -10.12 -3.86 20.05
C PHE A 247 -8.90 -2.99 19.73
N GLN A 248 -7.78 -3.63 19.39
CA GLN A 248 -6.62 -2.93 18.84
C GLN A 248 -6.80 -2.74 17.33
N MET A 249 -6.90 -1.48 16.88
CA MET A 249 -7.10 -1.15 15.48
C MET A 249 -5.94 -0.34 14.89
N PHE A 250 -5.75 -0.48 13.58
CA PHE A 250 -4.81 0.32 12.77
C PHE A 250 -3.37 0.36 13.31
N LYS A 251 -2.81 -0.80 13.63
CA LYS A 251 -1.38 -0.93 13.95
C LYS A 251 -0.54 -0.37 12.81
N SER A 252 0.24 0.66 13.13
CA SER A 252 1.07 1.44 12.23
C SER A 252 2.49 1.51 12.80
N TRP A 253 3.36 0.62 12.32
CA TRP A 253 4.79 0.63 12.61
C TRP A 253 5.48 1.78 11.89
N LYS A 254 6.00 2.72 12.68
CA LYS A 254 6.97 3.73 12.28
C LYS A 254 8.36 3.12 12.37
N ARG A 255 9.24 3.49 11.45
CA ARG A 255 10.57 2.91 11.37
C ARG A 255 11.62 3.96 11.11
N TYR A 256 12.75 3.82 11.79
CA TYR A 256 13.93 4.61 11.46
C TYR A 256 14.52 4.14 10.14
N GLU A 257 15.18 5.07 9.46
CA GLU A 257 15.82 4.80 8.18
C GLU A 257 16.87 3.69 8.27
N ALA A 258 17.68 3.69 9.32
CA ALA A 258 18.70 2.66 9.54
C ALA A 258 18.10 1.24 9.63
N GLU A 259 16.96 1.09 10.31
CA GLU A 259 16.28 -0.21 10.46
C GLU A 259 15.78 -0.72 9.11
N ILE A 260 15.20 0.16 8.29
CA ILE A 260 14.71 -0.19 6.95
C ILE A 260 15.88 -0.61 6.05
N HIS A 261 16.99 0.14 6.10
CA HIS A 261 18.20 -0.20 5.36
C HIS A 261 18.77 -1.55 5.79
N GLU A 262 18.88 -1.80 7.09
CA GLU A 262 19.37 -3.07 7.63
C GLU A 262 18.49 -4.25 7.18
N LEU A 263 17.18 -4.20 7.42
CA LEU A 263 16.22 -5.25 7.04
C LEU A 263 16.27 -5.58 5.55
N THR A 264 16.40 -4.57 4.69
CA THR A 264 16.43 -4.75 3.23
C THR A 264 17.75 -5.36 2.77
N ASN A 265 18.87 -4.83 3.28
CA ASN A 265 20.20 -5.29 2.90
C ASN A 265 20.49 -6.71 3.39
N GLU A 266 19.98 -7.11 4.57
CA GLU A 266 20.12 -8.48 5.09
C GLU A 266 19.53 -9.55 4.16
N VAL A 267 18.52 -9.19 3.37
CA VAL A 267 17.89 -10.10 2.39
C VAL A 267 18.64 -10.08 1.05
N GLY A 268 19.70 -9.28 0.92
CA GLY A 268 20.48 -9.12 -0.30
C GLY A 268 19.76 -8.33 -1.39
N LEU A 269 18.90 -7.39 -0.98
CA LEU A 269 18.37 -6.33 -1.84
C LEU A 269 19.20 -5.06 -1.61
N ASN A 270 19.38 -4.27 -2.66
CA ASN A 270 20.00 -2.95 -2.56
C ASN A 270 18.90 -1.91 -2.34
N ILE A 271 19.15 -0.96 -1.43
CA ILE A 271 18.23 0.11 -1.07
C ILE A 271 18.92 1.47 -1.09
N GLU A 272 18.20 2.45 -1.62
CA GLU A 272 18.61 3.85 -1.68
C GLU A 272 17.49 4.73 -1.10
N THR A 273 17.84 5.69 -0.25
CA THR A 273 16.89 6.72 0.18
C THR A 273 16.76 7.78 -0.91
N LEU A 274 15.59 7.88 -1.52
CA LEU A 274 15.31 8.88 -2.56
C LEU A 274 15.07 10.28 -1.97
N GLY A 275 14.48 10.34 -0.78
CA GLY A 275 14.22 11.60 -0.10
C GLY A 275 13.54 11.43 1.24
N LYS A 276 13.59 12.50 2.03
CA LYS A 276 12.90 12.67 3.31
C LYS A 276 12.10 13.96 3.26
N ALA A 277 10.88 13.94 3.76
CA ALA A 277 10.09 15.14 3.96
C ALA A 277 10.79 16.07 4.96
N GLU A 278 10.63 17.38 4.73
CA GLU A 278 11.28 18.40 5.55
C GLU A 278 10.76 18.36 7.00
N ASN A 279 9.44 18.23 7.16
CA ASN A 279 8.74 18.44 8.42
C ASN A 279 8.13 17.17 9.04
N SER A 280 8.44 15.98 8.50
CA SER A 280 7.93 14.72 9.04
C SER A 280 8.95 13.58 8.95
N GLY A 281 8.55 12.41 9.44
CA GLY A 281 9.30 11.16 9.35
C GLY A 281 9.27 10.55 7.96
N MET A 282 8.41 11.03 7.07
CA MET A 282 8.11 10.41 5.79
C MET A 282 9.34 10.37 4.90
N ARG A 283 9.64 9.16 4.39
CA ARG A 283 10.73 8.90 3.45
C ARG A 283 10.24 8.05 2.30
N GLN A 284 10.98 8.11 1.21
CA GLN A 284 10.82 7.21 0.09
C GLN A 284 12.13 6.49 -0.21
N TYR A 285 12.02 5.20 -0.52
CA TYR A 285 13.13 4.31 -0.83
C TYR A 285 12.98 3.71 -2.22
N LEU A 286 14.10 3.60 -2.93
CA LEU A 286 14.23 2.80 -4.14
C LEU A 286 14.93 1.49 -3.79
N ILE A 287 14.27 0.37 -4.08
CA ILE A 287 14.78 -0.97 -3.81
C ILE A 287 14.97 -1.71 -5.13
N LYS A 288 16.09 -2.41 -5.27
CA LYS A 288 16.47 -3.20 -6.45
C LYS A 288 17.17 -4.49 -6.03
N THR A 289 17.22 -5.48 -6.92
CA THR A 289 18.07 -6.65 -6.69
C THR A 289 19.53 -6.22 -6.59
N ALA A 290 20.33 -6.89 -5.75
CA ALA A 290 21.77 -6.76 -5.84
C ALA A 290 22.23 -7.10 -7.26
N GLU A 291 23.14 -6.29 -7.83
CA GLU A 291 23.79 -6.63 -9.09
C GLU A 291 24.68 -7.85 -8.82
N ASN A 292 24.56 -8.88 -9.67
CA ASN A 292 25.53 -9.98 -9.69
C ASN A 292 26.80 -9.53 -10.40
#